data_AF-A0A180FP79-F1
#
_entry.id   AF-A0A180FP79-F1
#
_cell.length_a   1.000
_cell.length_b   1.000
_cell.length_c   1.000
_cell.angle_alpha   90.00
_cell.angle_beta   90.00
_cell.angle_gamma   90.00
#
_symmetry.space_group_name_H-M   'P 1'
#
loop_
_entity.id
_entity.type
_entity.pdbx_description
1 polymer ?
#
loop_
_entity_poly.entity_id
_entity_poly.type
_entity_poly.pdbx_seq_one_letter_code
_entity_poly.pdbx_strand_id
1 'polypeptide(L)'
;MTENFDIFEVGDSDFSLDLPVKGDKLTKDSDIGNHAIINERQFATPVFIIIGYYQNAKSIVWNLCNENSYLQKNTMIYPALNSFRQYYIELTRKDSIRRFKLAEGLDYSKAGHAKTHSLVDLWKELVEFIKDSNPNPNDTTLLAIENLIIEFNQLDEGSYNFRYYYDINREGNIELLFKGRKVVEIENLYLTMCKMHNFLMAYLN
;
A
#
# COMPACT_ATOMS: atom_id res chain seq x y z
N MET A 1 -21.14 21.35 -19.81
CA MET A 1 -19.77 21.55 -20.32
C MET A 1 -19.01 20.26 -20.05
N THR A 2 -18.79 19.47 -21.08
CA THR A 2 -17.88 18.32 -21.02
C THR A 2 -16.47 18.85 -21.18
N GLU A 3 -15.75 19.01 -20.07
CA GLU A 3 -14.30 19.19 -20.12
C GLU A 3 -13.71 17.86 -20.61
N ASN A 4 -13.23 17.84 -21.85
CA ASN A 4 -12.41 16.74 -22.35
C ASN A 4 -11.07 16.82 -21.61
N PHE A 5 -10.87 15.93 -20.65
CA PHE A 5 -9.54 15.63 -20.13
C PHE A 5 -8.90 14.61 -21.08
N ASP A 6 -8.08 15.08 -22.01
CA ASP A 6 -7.24 14.18 -22.80
C ASP A 6 -6.16 13.58 -21.89
N ILE A 7 -6.42 12.35 -21.45
CA ILE A 7 -5.56 11.56 -20.55
C ILE A 7 -4.18 11.29 -21.19
N PHE A 8 -4.05 11.51 -22.50
CA PHE A 8 -2.85 11.26 -23.29
C PHE A 8 -1.86 12.44 -23.35
N GLU A 9 -2.19 13.61 -22.78
CA GLU A 9 -1.25 14.74 -22.70
C GLU A 9 -0.32 14.68 -21.47
N VAL A 10 -0.26 13.55 -20.77
CA VAL A 10 0.66 13.36 -19.65
C VAL A 10 2.03 12.90 -20.16
N GLY A 11 2.88 13.87 -20.53
CA GLY A 11 4.33 13.71 -20.60
C GLY A 11 4.97 14.02 -21.95
N ASP A 12 5.68 15.14 -22.01
CA ASP A 12 6.51 15.53 -23.15
C ASP A 12 7.76 14.64 -23.33
N SER A 13 8.19 14.59 -24.60
CA SER A 13 9.49 14.23 -25.19
C SER A 13 9.76 12.76 -25.58
N ASP A 14 9.85 12.55 -26.91
CA ASP A 14 10.41 11.41 -27.64
C ASP A 14 9.85 10.01 -27.31
N PHE A 15 8.56 9.81 -27.54
CA PHE A 15 8.11 8.46 -27.89
C PHE A 15 8.59 8.16 -29.30
N SER A 16 9.71 7.43 -29.43
CA SER A 16 9.82 6.55 -30.58
C SER A 16 8.60 5.62 -30.51
N LEU A 17 7.78 5.63 -31.56
CA LEU A 17 6.61 4.75 -31.71
C LEU A 17 7.07 3.32 -32.00
N ASP A 18 8.05 2.83 -31.24
CA ASP A 18 8.57 1.48 -31.36
C ASP A 18 7.54 0.53 -30.75
N LEU A 19 6.69 0.00 -31.62
CA LEU A 19 5.69 -1.00 -31.26
C LEU A 19 6.39 -2.31 -30.89
N PRO A 20 5.85 -3.10 -29.94
CA PRO A 20 6.39 -4.42 -29.63
C PRO A 20 6.49 -5.28 -30.89
N VAL A 21 7.64 -5.92 -31.09
CA VAL A 21 7.90 -6.77 -32.25
C VAL A 21 7.95 -8.24 -31.87
N LYS A 22 7.84 -9.10 -32.90
CA LYS A 22 7.94 -10.55 -32.73
C LYS A 22 9.32 -10.90 -32.14
N GLY A 23 9.32 -11.43 -30.93
CA GLY A 23 10.53 -11.87 -30.22
C GLY A 23 10.84 -11.07 -28.95
N ASP A 24 10.15 -9.95 -28.73
CA ASP A 24 10.30 -9.17 -27.50
C ASP A 24 9.87 -9.98 -26.27
N LYS A 25 10.62 -9.79 -25.18
CA LYS A 25 10.36 -10.41 -23.88
C LYS A 25 10.45 -9.36 -22.79
N LEU A 26 9.40 -9.25 -21.97
CA LEU A 26 9.34 -8.34 -20.82
C LEU A 26 10.38 -8.71 -19.75
N THR A 27 10.58 -10.01 -19.50
CA THR A 27 11.52 -10.54 -18.50
C THR A 27 12.62 -11.32 -19.20
N LYS A 28 13.63 -10.61 -19.70
CA LYS A 28 14.84 -11.22 -20.27
C LYS A 28 15.85 -11.49 -19.16
N ASP A 29 16.38 -12.71 -19.11
CA ASP A 29 17.44 -13.06 -18.17
C ASP A 29 18.71 -12.24 -18.44
N SER A 30 19.43 -11.87 -17.37
CA SER A 30 20.63 -11.05 -17.43
C SER A 30 21.78 -11.74 -16.69
N ASP A 31 22.93 -11.84 -17.35
CA ASP A 31 24.15 -12.45 -16.80
C ASP A 31 25.10 -11.40 -16.17
N ILE A 32 24.72 -10.12 -16.15
CA ILE A 32 25.58 -8.99 -15.74
C ILE A 32 24.98 -8.26 -14.53
N GLY A 33 25.82 -7.61 -13.71
CA GLY A 33 25.50 -7.01 -12.40
C GLY A 33 24.47 -5.87 -12.34
N ASN A 34 23.70 -5.62 -13.40
CA ASN A 34 22.52 -4.74 -13.36
C ASN A 34 21.25 -5.58 -13.61
N HIS A 35 20.86 -6.39 -12.62
CA HIS A 35 19.67 -7.24 -12.68
C HIS A 35 18.88 -7.14 -11.37
N ALA A 36 17.58 -7.43 -11.45
CA ALA A 36 16.71 -7.65 -10.30
C ALA A 36 16.27 -9.12 -10.29
N ILE A 37 16.15 -9.71 -9.11
CA ILE A 37 15.79 -11.13 -8.96
C ILE A 37 14.36 -11.22 -8.42
N ILE A 38 13.46 -11.77 -9.23
CA ILE A 38 12.13 -12.16 -8.75
C ILE A 38 12.29 -13.49 -8.01
N ASN A 39 11.76 -13.56 -6.77
CA ASN A 39 11.83 -14.75 -5.92
C ASN A 39 13.28 -15.18 -5.54
N GLU A 40 14.14 -14.21 -5.18
CA GLU A 40 15.56 -14.45 -4.85
C GLU A 40 15.77 -15.54 -3.78
N ARG A 41 15.01 -15.48 -2.68
CA ARG A 41 15.02 -16.50 -1.62
C ARG A 41 13.64 -16.58 -0.99
N GLN A 42 13.11 -17.79 -0.78
CA GLN A 42 11.77 -18.03 -0.23
C GLN A 42 11.48 -17.24 1.07
N PHE A 43 12.48 -17.04 1.93
CA PHE A 43 12.33 -16.29 3.18
C PHE A 43 12.55 -14.78 3.06
N ALA A 44 13.29 -14.31 2.05
CA ALA A 44 13.58 -12.89 1.86
C ALA A 44 12.54 -12.17 0.99
N THR A 45 11.90 -12.91 0.07
CA THR A 45 10.91 -12.36 -0.87
C THR A 45 9.76 -11.59 -0.22
N PRO A 46 9.14 -12.05 0.88
CA PRO A 46 8.10 -11.27 1.56
C PRO A 46 8.60 -9.89 2.04
N VAL A 47 9.84 -9.83 2.57
CA VAL A 47 10.45 -8.59 3.04
C VAL A 47 10.70 -7.62 1.89
N PHE A 48 11.21 -8.10 0.75
CA PHE A 48 11.43 -7.24 -0.42
C PHE A 48 10.13 -6.68 -1.00
N ILE A 49 9.07 -7.48 -1.06
CA ILE A 49 7.75 -7.02 -1.51
C ILE A 49 7.24 -5.92 -0.58
N ILE A 50 7.27 -6.18 0.73
CA ILE A 50 6.84 -5.23 1.77
C ILE A 50 7.63 -3.91 1.63
N ILE A 51 8.97 -3.96 1.69
CA ILE A 51 9.80 -2.76 1.62
C ILE A 51 9.62 -2.01 0.28
N GLY A 52 9.46 -2.74 -0.83
CA GLY A 52 9.23 -2.14 -2.14
C GLY A 52 7.97 -1.28 -2.19
N TYR A 53 6.84 -1.76 -1.66
CA TYR A 53 5.61 -0.95 -1.60
C TYR A 53 5.77 0.30 -0.73
N TYR A 54 6.49 0.22 0.38
CA TYR A 54 6.77 1.39 1.22
C TYR A 54 7.60 2.42 0.49
N GLN A 55 8.72 1.99 -0.11
CA GLN A 55 9.63 2.86 -0.82
C GLN A 55 8.94 3.52 -2.01
N ASN A 56 8.06 2.78 -2.71
CA ASN A 56 7.26 3.34 -3.79
C ASN A 56 6.31 4.43 -3.26
N ALA A 57 5.50 4.12 -2.24
CA ALA A 57 4.57 5.07 -1.66
C ALA A 57 5.29 6.33 -1.14
N LYS A 58 6.36 6.14 -0.36
CA LYS A 58 7.16 7.21 0.21
C LYS A 58 7.78 8.09 -0.88
N SER A 59 8.36 7.50 -1.92
CA SER A 59 8.99 8.24 -3.01
C SER A 59 7.97 9.07 -3.79
N ILE A 60 6.79 8.51 -4.08
CA ILE A 60 5.73 9.26 -4.78
C ILE A 60 5.28 10.46 -3.94
N VAL A 61 4.94 10.27 -2.66
CA VAL A 61 4.47 11.38 -1.81
C VAL A 61 5.56 12.44 -1.61
N TRP A 62 6.82 12.01 -1.43
CA TRP A 62 7.96 12.94 -1.34
C TRP A 62 8.11 13.81 -2.59
N ASN A 63 8.00 13.21 -3.79
CA ASN A 63 8.05 13.96 -5.04
C ASN A 63 6.87 14.94 -5.14
N LEU A 64 5.68 14.55 -4.69
CA LEU A 64 4.50 15.40 -4.66
C LEU A 64 4.62 16.61 -3.72
N CYS A 65 5.43 16.54 -2.65
CA CYS A 65 5.69 17.69 -1.78
C CYS A 65 6.33 18.87 -2.54
N ASN A 66 7.14 18.56 -3.56
CA ASN A 66 7.89 19.55 -4.34
C ASN A 66 7.25 19.81 -5.73
N GLU A 67 6.18 19.11 -6.05
CA GLU A 67 5.46 19.26 -7.31
C GLU A 67 4.57 20.52 -7.28
N ASN A 68 4.42 21.21 -8.40
CA ASN A 68 3.51 22.34 -8.55
C ASN A 68 2.35 22.04 -9.52
N SER A 69 2.51 21.03 -10.38
CA SER A 69 1.48 20.58 -11.32
C SER A 69 0.28 20.00 -10.57
N TYR A 70 -0.87 20.66 -10.75
CA TYR A 70 -2.16 20.16 -10.28
C TYR A 70 -2.44 18.76 -10.84
N LEU A 71 -2.15 18.54 -12.12
CA LEU A 71 -2.39 17.26 -12.76
C LEU A 71 -1.57 16.15 -12.10
N GLN A 72 -0.25 16.33 -11.95
CA GLN A 72 0.63 15.34 -11.29
C GLN A 72 0.20 15.05 -9.85
N LYS A 73 -0.17 16.08 -9.07
CA LYS A 73 -0.69 15.89 -7.70
C LYS A 73 -1.95 15.03 -7.68
N ASN A 74 -2.91 15.30 -8.56
CA ASN A 74 -4.19 14.60 -8.57
C ASN A 74 -4.12 13.22 -9.23
N THR A 75 -3.13 12.94 -10.09
CA THR A 75 -2.95 11.60 -10.68
C THR A 75 -2.13 10.69 -9.76
N MET A 76 -1.04 11.20 -9.17
CA MET A 76 -0.09 10.36 -8.42
C MET A 76 -0.50 10.08 -6.97
N ILE A 77 -1.45 10.84 -6.41
CA ILE A 77 -1.93 10.60 -5.04
C ILE A 77 -2.62 9.24 -4.88
N TYR A 78 -3.37 8.79 -5.88
CA TYR A 78 -4.07 7.50 -5.86
C TYR A 78 -3.10 6.30 -5.80
N PRO A 79 -2.11 6.16 -6.71
CA PRO A 79 -1.14 5.07 -6.63
C PRO A 79 -0.25 5.16 -5.38
N ALA A 80 0.03 6.35 -4.85
CA ALA A 80 0.74 6.52 -3.59
C ALA A 80 -0.03 5.94 -2.40
N LEU A 81 -1.30 6.32 -2.25
CA LEU A 81 -2.18 5.82 -1.19
C LEU A 81 -2.43 4.32 -1.34
N ASN A 82 -2.66 3.82 -2.56
CA ASN A 82 -2.79 2.38 -2.80
C ASN A 82 -1.50 1.63 -2.40
N SER A 83 -0.31 2.12 -2.79
CA SER A 83 0.96 1.50 -2.41
C SER A 83 1.16 1.51 -0.89
N PHE A 84 0.82 2.62 -0.23
CA PHE A 84 0.89 2.71 1.22
C PHE A 84 -0.07 1.75 1.90
N ARG A 85 -1.29 1.57 1.38
CA ARG A 85 -2.26 0.59 1.89
C ARG A 85 -1.69 -0.84 1.83
N GLN A 86 -1.17 -1.23 0.66
CA GLN A 86 -0.58 -2.55 0.45
C GLN A 86 0.56 -2.79 1.43
N TYR A 87 1.46 -1.81 1.53
CA TYR A 87 2.59 -1.85 2.44
C TYR A 87 2.18 -1.93 3.92
N TYR A 88 1.53 -0.86 4.37
CA TYR A 88 1.41 -0.52 5.78
C TYR A 88 0.46 -1.46 6.51
N ILE A 89 -0.59 -1.88 5.81
CA ILE A 89 -1.70 -2.51 6.49
C ILE A 89 -1.82 -3.96 6.11
N GLU A 90 -1.77 -4.26 4.83
CA GLU A 90 -2.12 -5.60 4.41
C GLU A 90 -0.94 -6.55 4.56
N LEU A 91 0.18 -6.25 3.89
CA LEU A 91 1.30 -7.19 3.83
C LEU A 91 2.08 -7.24 5.16
N THR A 92 2.39 -6.09 5.76
CA THR A 92 3.16 -6.07 7.01
C THR A 92 2.39 -6.74 8.15
N ARG A 93 1.09 -6.47 8.32
CA ARG A 93 0.31 -7.10 9.40
C ARG A 93 0.05 -8.57 9.15
N LYS A 94 -0.28 -8.96 7.91
CA LYS A 94 -0.45 -10.38 7.56
C LYS A 94 0.84 -11.16 7.77
N ASP A 95 2.00 -10.54 7.56
CA ASP A 95 3.28 -11.17 7.85
C ASP A 95 3.57 -11.22 9.37
N SER A 96 3.32 -10.13 10.12
CA SER A 96 3.47 -10.11 11.58
C SER A 96 2.58 -11.15 12.27
N ILE A 97 1.28 -11.20 11.95
CA ILE A 97 0.33 -12.19 12.47
C ILE A 97 0.83 -13.61 12.16
N ARG A 98 1.33 -13.84 10.94
CA ARG A 98 1.89 -15.13 10.54
C ARG A 98 3.11 -15.48 11.41
N ARG A 99 4.01 -14.54 11.66
CA ARG A 99 5.20 -14.73 12.52
C ARG A 99 4.80 -15.04 13.96
N PHE A 100 3.82 -14.34 14.53
CA PHE A 100 3.31 -14.63 15.87
C PHE A 100 2.73 -16.04 15.96
N LYS A 101 1.88 -16.44 15.01
CA LYS A 101 1.33 -17.81 14.96
C LYS A 101 2.41 -18.88 14.87
N LEU A 102 3.47 -18.64 14.09
CA LEU A 102 4.62 -19.54 14.00
C LEU A 102 5.37 -19.62 15.34
N ALA A 103 5.53 -18.51 16.05
CA ALA A 103 6.17 -18.47 17.37
C ALA A 103 5.36 -19.23 18.44
N GLU A 104 4.03 -19.24 18.33
CA GLU A 104 3.14 -20.04 19.18
C GLU A 104 3.11 -21.55 18.81
N GLY A 105 3.89 -21.96 17.81
CA GLY A 105 4.04 -23.37 17.43
C GLY A 105 3.10 -23.85 16.32
N LEU A 106 2.44 -22.94 15.59
CA LEU A 106 1.70 -23.32 14.40
C LEU A 106 2.68 -23.83 13.31
N ASP A 107 2.30 -24.90 12.61
CA ASP A 107 3.08 -25.44 11.50
C ASP A 107 3.16 -24.45 10.33
N TYR A 108 4.35 -24.29 9.75
CA TYR A 108 4.61 -23.50 8.53
C TYR A 108 3.66 -23.85 7.37
N SER A 109 3.26 -25.12 7.24
CA SER A 109 2.33 -25.55 6.18
C SER A 109 0.90 -25.02 6.39
N LYS A 110 0.57 -24.57 7.61
CA LYS A 110 -0.75 -24.07 8.02
C LYS A 110 -0.74 -22.56 8.32
N ALA A 111 0.44 -21.96 8.47
CA ALA A 111 0.66 -20.53 8.68
C ALA A 111 0.55 -19.74 7.36
N GLY A 112 -0.65 -19.70 6.78
CA GLY A 112 -0.98 -18.83 5.66
C GLY A 112 -1.28 -17.39 6.10
N HIS A 113 -1.39 -16.47 5.14
CA HIS A 113 -1.84 -15.10 5.42
C HIS A 113 -3.36 -15.06 5.64
N ALA A 114 -3.81 -14.11 6.47
CA ALA A 114 -5.22 -13.85 6.67
C ALA A 114 -5.91 -13.48 5.33
N LYS A 115 -7.10 -14.04 5.10
CA LYS A 115 -7.88 -13.81 3.86
C LYS A 115 -8.61 -12.48 3.84
N THR A 116 -8.77 -11.83 4.99
CA THR A 116 -9.44 -10.53 5.07
C THR A 116 -8.58 -9.42 4.47
N HIS A 117 -9.24 -8.42 3.89
CA HIS A 117 -8.65 -7.16 3.43
C HIS A 117 -8.99 -5.99 4.35
N SER A 118 -9.82 -6.23 5.39
CA SER A 118 -10.21 -5.24 6.37
C SER A 118 -9.03 -4.88 7.26
N LEU A 119 -8.69 -3.60 7.24
CA LEU A 119 -7.55 -3.02 7.94
C LEU A 119 -7.76 -3.04 9.45
N VAL A 120 -9.02 -2.89 9.85
CA VAL A 120 -9.48 -2.92 11.23
C VAL A 120 -9.42 -4.34 11.78
N ASP A 121 -9.84 -5.34 11.00
CA ASP A 121 -9.81 -6.74 11.48
C ASP A 121 -8.38 -7.23 11.65
N LEU A 122 -7.50 -6.91 10.70
CA LEU A 122 -6.06 -7.21 10.82
C LEU A 122 -5.42 -6.50 12.02
N TRP A 123 -5.87 -5.27 12.34
CA TRP A 123 -5.37 -4.55 13.51
C TRP A 123 -5.84 -5.17 14.82
N LYS A 124 -7.11 -5.55 14.91
CA LYS A 124 -7.67 -6.23 16.10
C LYS A 124 -6.93 -7.53 16.42
N GLU A 125 -6.68 -8.36 15.41
CA GLU A 125 -5.90 -9.59 15.59
C GLU A 125 -4.47 -9.28 16.01
N LEU A 126 -3.82 -8.28 15.40
CA LEU A 126 -2.44 -7.94 15.71
C LEU A 126 -2.28 -7.33 17.11
N VAL A 127 -3.21 -6.49 17.57
CA VAL A 127 -3.10 -5.81 18.86
C VAL A 127 -3.22 -6.79 20.04
N GLU A 128 -3.92 -7.91 19.87
CA GLU A 128 -3.95 -8.99 20.85
C GLU A 128 -2.53 -9.52 21.12
N PHE A 129 -1.78 -9.86 20.06
CA PHE A 129 -0.38 -10.30 20.18
C PHE A 129 0.56 -9.23 20.76
N ILE A 130 0.37 -7.95 20.39
CA ILE A 130 1.20 -6.84 20.90
C ILE A 130 0.96 -6.66 22.41
N LYS A 131 -0.29 -6.67 22.87
CA LYS A 131 -0.64 -6.48 24.29
C LYS A 131 -0.08 -7.60 25.16
N ASP A 132 -0.10 -8.83 24.66
CA ASP A 132 0.48 -9.98 25.37
C ASP A 132 2.01 -9.88 25.48
N SER A 133 2.65 -9.26 24.48
CA SER A 133 4.12 -9.10 24.42
C SER A 133 4.63 -7.85 25.14
N ASN A 134 3.81 -6.81 25.28
CA ASN A 134 4.19 -5.54 25.93
C ASN A 134 2.97 -4.91 26.65
N PRO A 135 2.83 -5.13 27.97
CA PRO A 135 1.57 -4.89 28.69
C PRO A 135 1.33 -3.42 29.08
N ASN A 136 2.01 -2.43 28.49
CA ASN A 136 1.86 -1.04 28.92
C ASN A 136 0.47 -0.47 28.52
N PRO A 137 -0.48 -0.31 29.47
CA PRO A 137 -1.88 -0.03 29.15
C PRO A 137 -2.15 1.43 28.75
N ASN A 138 -1.17 2.31 28.96
CA ASN A 138 -1.26 3.74 28.69
C ASN A 138 -0.52 4.16 27.41
N ASP A 139 -0.33 3.22 26.47
CA ASP A 139 0.34 3.54 25.22
C ASP A 139 -0.59 4.35 24.29
N THR A 140 -0.54 5.67 24.46
CA THR A 140 -1.21 6.65 23.60
C THR A 140 -0.81 6.49 22.12
N THR A 141 0.33 5.85 21.84
CA THR A 141 0.78 5.50 20.49
C THR A 141 -0.12 4.45 19.85
N LEU A 142 -0.54 3.41 20.59
CA LEU A 142 -1.43 2.37 20.05
C LEU A 142 -2.78 2.94 19.63
N LEU A 143 -3.37 3.80 20.46
CA LEU A 143 -4.62 4.49 20.14
C LEU A 143 -4.46 5.43 18.94
N ALA A 144 -3.33 6.13 18.83
CA ALA A 144 -3.06 7.00 17.69
C ALA A 144 -2.96 6.20 16.38
N ILE A 145 -2.26 5.06 16.40
CA ILE A 145 -2.14 4.17 15.24
C ILE A 145 -3.49 3.55 14.86
N GLU A 146 -4.28 3.11 15.84
CA GLU A 146 -5.62 2.59 15.61
C GLU A 146 -6.52 3.61 14.91
N ASN A 147 -6.51 4.88 15.35
CA ASN A 147 -7.28 5.94 14.71
C ASN A 147 -6.85 6.18 13.26
N LEU A 148 -5.55 6.19 12.98
CA LEU A 148 -5.02 6.33 11.61
C LEU A 148 -5.43 5.16 10.73
N ILE A 149 -5.49 3.94 11.28
CA ILE A 149 -5.96 2.76 10.56
C ILE A 149 -7.43 2.85 10.22
N ILE A 150 -8.25 3.30 11.18
CA ILE A 150 -9.69 3.49 10.98
C ILE A 150 -9.93 4.55 9.92
N GLU A 151 -9.24 5.70 9.99
CA GLU A 151 -9.34 6.74 8.97
C GLU A 151 -8.98 6.17 7.59
N PHE A 152 -7.89 5.43 7.49
CA PHE A 152 -7.47 4.85 6.21
C PHE A 152 -8.47 3.80 5.70
N ASN A 153 -9.04 2.97 6.58
CA ASN A 153 -10.07 1.99 6.24
C ASN A 153 -11.36 2.65 5.75
N GLN A 154 -11.73 3.80 6.30
CA GLN A 154 -12.90 4.55 5.83
C GLN A 154 -12.68 5.09 4.41
N LEU A 155 -11.44 5.42 4.04
CA LEU A 155 -11.10 5.85 2.69
C LEU A 155 -11.05 4.67 1.71
N ASP A 156 -10.60 3.49 2.16
CA ASP A 156 -10.43 2.32 1.30
C ASP A 156 -10.57 0.96 2.04
N GLU A 157 -11.80 0.62 2.40
CA GLU A 157 -12.13 -0.59 3.18
C GLU A 157 -11.71 -1.88 2.46
N GLY A 158 -11.93 -1.96 1.15
CA GLY A 158 -11.75 -3.17 0.33
C GLY A 158 -10.49 -3.20 -0.53
N SER A 159 -9.57 -2.25 -0.40
CA SER A 159 -8.42 -2.09 -1.31
C SER A 159 -8.83 -1.73 -2.74
N TYR A 160 -9.95 -1.05 -2.92
CA TYR A 160 -10.61 -0.86 -4.20
C TYR A 160 -10.77 0.63 -4.57
N ASN A 161 -11.01 1.50 -3.59
CA ASN A 161 -11.40 2.90 -3.80
C ASN A 161 -10.28 3.75 -4.42
N PHE A 162 -9.01 3.38 -4.22
CA PHE A 162 -7.87 4.08 -4.84
C PHE A 162 -7.51 3.57 -6.24
N ARG A 163 -8.19 2.52 -6.73
CA ARG A 163 -7.92 1.90 -8.03
C ARG A 163 -9.07 2.04 -9.00
N TYR A 164 -10.29 2.06 -8.48
CA TYR A 164 -11.51 2.13 -9.28
C TYR A 164 -12.35 3.30 -8.82
N TYR A 165 -13.01 3.95 -9.79
CA TYR A 165 -13.86 5.11 -9.52
C TYR A 165 -15.32 4.70 -9.28
N TYR A 166 -15.76 3.62 -9.93
CA TYR A 166 -17.13 3.12 -9.90
C TYR A 166 -17.15 1.61 -9.59
N ASP A 167 -18.26 1.14 -9.02
CA ASP A 167 -18.57 -0.27 -8.81
C ASP A 167 -20.06 -0.54 -9.07
N ILE A 168 -20.42 -1.81 -9.12
CA ILE A 168 -21.80 -2.27 -9.28
C ILE A 168 -22.34 -2.67 -7.91
N ASN A 169 -23.37 -1.98 -7.46
CA ASN A 169 -24.02 -2.28 -6.19
C ASN A 169 -24.79 -3.62 -6.26
N ARG A 170 -25.33 -4.08 -5.10
CA ARG A 170 -26.09 -5.35 -5.03
C ARG A 170 -27.34 -5.40 -5.91
N GLU A 171 -27.84 -4.26 -6.35
CA GLU A 171 -29.02 -4.12 -7.20
C GLU A 171 -28.66 -4.07 -8.70
N GLY A 172 -27.36 -4.11 -9.03
CA GLY A 172 -26.87 -4.02 -10.41
C GLY A 172 -26.66 -2.59 -10.91
N ASN A 173 -26.78 -1.57 -10.05
CA ASN A 173 -26.61 -0.16 -10.42
C ASN A 173 -25.16 0.30 -10.24
N ILE A 174 -24.69 1.17 -11.13
CA ILE A 174 -23.38 1.81 -11.03
C ILE A 174 -23.40 2.81 -9.86
N GLU A 175 -22.47 2.67 -8.93
CA GLU A 175 -22.25 3.62 -7.84
C GLU A 175 -20.81 4.13 -7.78
N LEU A 176 -20.65 5.36 -7.29
CA LEU A 176 -19.33 5.91 -7.00
C LEU A 176 -18.79 5.32 -5.70
N LEU A 177 -17.57 4.79 -5.78
CA LEU A 177 -16.87 4.21 -4.64
C LEU A 177 -16.47 5.29 -3.63
N PHE A 178 -15.99 6.42 -4.12
CA PHE A 178 -15.62 7.56 -3.29
C PHE A 178 -16.69 8.65 -3.34
N LYS A 179 -17.41 8.84 -2.23
CA LYS A 179 -18.48 9.85 -2.11
C LYS A 179 -17.91 11.14 -1.52
N GLY A 180 -17.93 12.20 -2.31
CA GLY A 180 -17.51 13.54 -1.88
C GLY A 180 -16.05 13.87 -2.21
N ARG A 181 -15.60 15.06 -1.77
CA ARG A 181 -14.24 15.55 -1.99
C ARG A 181 -13.44 15.48 -0.69
N LYS A 182 -12.29 14.83 -0.72
CA LYS A 182 -11.27 14.90 0.34
C LYS A 182 -10.09 15.71 -0.20
N VAL A 183 -9.69 16.75 0.52
CA VAL A 183 -8.45 17.48 0.25
C VAL A 183 -7.39 16.92 1.18
N VAL A 184 -6.27 16.48 0.61
CA VAL A 184 -5.16 15.88 1.35
C VAL A 184 -4.00 16.86 1.34
N GLU A 185 -3.47 17.15 2.53
CA GLU A 185 -2.24 17.92 2.71
C GLU A 185 -1.06 16.94 2.59
N ILE A 186 -0.22 17.14 1.57
CA ILE A 186 0.78 16.15 1.11
C ILE A 186 1.93 16.02 2.11
N GLU A 187 2.33 17.11 2.76
CA GLU A 187 3.43 17.10 3.74
C GLU A 187 2.99 16.33 4.99
N ASN A 188 1.80 16.58 5.52
CA ASN A 188 1.23 15.83 6.63
C ASN A 188 1.04 14.35 6.26
N LEU A 189 0.61 14.03 5.04
CA LEU A 189 0.53 12.65 4.58
C LEU A 189 1.91 11.98 4.65
N TYR A 190 2.95 12.63 4.11
CA TYR A 190 4.32 12.11 4.14
C TYR A 190 4.83 11.87 5.57
N LEU A 191 4.69 12.87 6.44
CA LEU A 191 5.14 12.77 7.83
C LEU A 191 4.39 11.69 8.60
N THR A 192 3.08 11.59 8.38
CA THR A 192 2.22 10.58 9.02
C THR A 192 2.59 9.17 8.55
N MET A 193 2.81 8.96 7.25
CA MET A 193 3.29 7.69 6.69
C MET A 193 4.63 7.26 7.32
N CYS A 194 5.56 8.19 7.51
CA CYS A 194 6.85 7.90 8.15
C CYS A 194 6.69 7.53 9.64
N LYS A 195 5.85 8.25 10.39
CA LYS A 195 5.56 7.93 11.80
C LYS A 195 4.94 6.54 11.94
N MET A 196 3.97 6.26 11.08
CA MET A 196 3.32 4.96 10.98
C MET A 196 4.33 3.86 10.72
N HIS A 197 5.23 4.02 9.73
CA HIS A 197 6.31 3.08 9.44
C HIS A 197 7.22 2.83 10.65
N ASN A 198 7.67 3.91 11.31
CA ASN A 198 8.55 3.80 12.48
C ASN A 198 7.89 3.01 13.62
N PHE A 199 6.58 3.17 13.82
CA PHE A 199 5.83 2.35 14.77
C PHE A 199 5.90 0.85 14.42
N LEU A 200 5.65 0.47 13.16
CA LEU A 200 5.74 -0.95 12.76
C LEU A 200 7.16 -1.50 12.99
N MET A 201 8.19 -0.72 12.66
CA MET A 201 9.58 -1.14 12.84
C MET A 201 9.98 -1.30 14.31
N ALA A 202 9.39 -0.51 15.22
CA ALA A 202 9.70 -0.55 16.64
C ALA A 202 8.93 -1.62 17.42
N TYR A 203 7.71 -1.97 16.98
CA TYR A 203 6.81 -2.87 17.72
C TYR A 203 6.60 -4.25 17.07
N LEU A 204 6.94 -4.43 15.79
CA LEU A 204 6.64 -5.67 15.04
C LEU A 204 7.87 -6.41 14.48
N ASN A 205 9.08 -5.87 14.67
CA ASN A 205 10.35 -6.56 14.42
C ASN A 205 11.00 -6.94 15.74
#